data_AF-A0A2R6DG19-F1
#
_entry.id   AF-A0A2R6DG19-F1
#
_cell.length_a   1.000
_cell.length_b   1.000
_cell.length_c   1.000
_cell.angle_alpha   90.00
_cell.angle_beta   90.00
_cell.angle_gamma   90.00
#
_symmetry.space_group_name_H-M   'P 1'
#
loop_
_entity.id
_entity.type
_entity.pdbx_description
1 polymer ?
#
loop_
_entity_poly.entity_id
_entity_poly.type
_entity_poly.pdbx_seq_one_letter_code
_entity_poly.pdbx_strand_id
1 'polypeptide(L)' 'MAQISAVVAFVLGVLQGVFEWLPISSEGNLALVLTVFFGLPAADAV' A
#
# COMPACT_ATOMS: atom_id res chain seq x y z
N MET A 1 -3.46 -5.06 -12.22
CA MET A 1 -3.76 -6.06 -11.18
C MET A 1 -2.73 -7.17 -11.25
N ALA A 2 -1.57 -6.87 -10.68
CA ALA A 2 -0.60 -7.89 -10.31
C ALA A 2 -1.20 -8.80 -9.23
N GLN A 3 -0.72 -10.04 -9.13
CA GLN A 3 -1.05 -10.87 -7.98
C GLN A 3 -0.33 -10.32 -6.74
N ILE A 4 -1.07 -9.62 -5.89
CA ILE A 4 -0.60 -9.20 -4.56
C ILE A 4 -0.61 -10.43 -3.65
N SER A 5 0.55 -10.77 -3.08
CA SER A 5 0.64 -11.86 -2.11
C SER A 5 -0.07 -11.50 -0.80
N ALA A 6 -0.54 -12.51 -0.05
CA ALA A 6 -1.20 -12.29 1.24
C ALA A 6 -0.32 -11.50 2.23
N VAL A 7 1.00 -11.69 2.19
CA VAL A 7 1.96 -10.94 3.03
C VAL A 7 1.97 -9.46 2.65
N VAL A 8 2.01 -9.15 1.36
CA VAL A 8 1.97 -7.76 0.87
C VAL A 8 0.63 -7.11 1.24
N ALA A 9 -0.48 -7.80 1.01
CA ALA A 9 -1.82 -7.31 1.38
C ALA A 9 -1.93 -7.05 2.89
N PHE A 10 -1.38 -7.94 3.73
CA PHE A 10 -1.36 -7.75 5.17
C PHE A 10 -0.54 -6.52 5.58
N VAL A 11 0.65 -6.33 5.00
CA VAL A 11 1.48 -5.15 5.27
C VAL A 11 0.76 -3.86 4.86
N LEU A 12 0.17 -3.82 3.67
CA LEU A 12 -0.60 -2.66 3.19
C LEU A 12 -1.81 -2.38 4.08
N GLY A 13 -2.52 -3.41 4.55
CA GLY A 13 -3.64 -3.25 5.48
C GLY A 13 -3.23 -2.67 6.82
N VAL A 14 -2.09 -3.10 7.38
CA VAL A 14 -1.54 -2.52 8.61
C VAL A 14 -1.16 -1.05 8.39
N LEU A 15 -0.48 -0.74 7.29
CA LEU A 15 -0.08 0.63 6.97
C LEU A 15 -1.28 1.55 6.71
N GLN A 16 -2.29 1.08 5.97
CA GLN A 16 -3.55 1.81 5.78
C GLN A 16 -4.20 2.13 7.13
N GLY A 17 -4.29 1.11 7.99
CA GLY A 17 -4.84 1.24 9.33
C GLY A 17 -4.06 2.20 10.22
N VAL A 18 -2.80 2.54 9.91
CA VAL A 18 -2.02 3.61 10.58
C VAL A 18 -2.21 4.95 9.88
N PHE A 19 -2.08 4.99 8.56
CA PHE A 19 -2.13 6.22 7.75
C PHE A 19 -3.50 6.90 7.81
N GLU A 20 -4.59 6.14 7.95
CA GLU A 20 -5.94 6.70 8.06
C GLU A 20 -6.13 7.61 9.30
N TRP A 21 -5.33 7.39 10.36
CA TRP A 21 -5.39 8.21 11.57
C TRP A 21 -4.44 9.40 11.53
N LEU A 22 -3.55 9.45 10.53
CA LEU A 22 -2.61 10.53 10.34
C LEU A 22 -3.17 11.52 9.30
N PRO A 23 -2.95 12.83 9.44
CA PRO A 23 -3.39 13.82 8.46
C PRO A 23 -2.44 13.84 7.23
N ILE A 24 -2.27 12.69 6.58
CA ILE A 24 -1.46 12.46 5.37
C ILE A 24 -2.27 11.67 4.33
N SER A 25 -1.86 11.67 3.07
CA SER A 25 -2.52 10.86 2.04
C SER A 25 -2.21 9.37 2.22
N SER A 26 -3.18 8.56 2.63
CA SER A 26 -3.01 7.11 2.75
C SER A 26 -2.73 6.45 1.39
N GLU A 27 -3.55 6.75 0.37
CA GLU A 27 -3.42 6.19 -0.99
C GLU A 27 -2.05 6.47 -1.62
N GLY A 28 -1.54 7.71 -1.51
CA GLY A 28 -0.24 8.07 -2.07
C GLY A 28 0.92 7.35 -1.37
N ASN A 29 0.85 7.18 -0.04
CA ASN A 29 1.86 6.44 0.69
C ASN A 29 1.82 4.94 0.38
N LEU A 30 0.64 4.33 0.25
CA LEU A 30 0.53 2.92 -0.15
C LEU A 30 1.03 2.68 -1.58
N ALA A 31 0.75 3.60 -2.51
CA ALA A 31 1.29 3.55 -3.86
C ALA A 31 2.82 3.58 -3.88
N LEU A 32 3.44 4.42 -3.05
CA LEU A 32 4.90 4.44 -2.87
C LEU A 32 5.42 3.15 -2.25
N VAL A 33 4.73 2.61 -1.24
CA VAL A 33 5.13 1.34 -0.61
C VAL A 33 5.08 0.19 -1.61
N LEU A 34 4.00 0.05 -2.38
CA LEU A 34 3.84 -0.96 -3.43
C LEU A 34 4.93 -0.86 -4.50
N THR A 35 5.23 0.34 -4.97
CA THR A 35 6.21 0.54 -6.05
C THR A 35 7.65 0.41 -5.57
N VAL A 36 8.01 1.04 -4.46
CA VAL A 36 9.40 1.14 -3.99
C VAL A 36 9.85 -0.14 -3.28
N PHE A 37 8.99 -0.73 -2.43
CA PHE A 37 9.38 -1.89 -1.63
C PHE A 37 8.99 -3.22 -2.28
N PHE A 38 7.88 -3.26 -3.01
CA PHE A 38 7.38 -4.50 -3.61
C PHE A 38 7.55 -4.57 -5.13
N GLY A 39 7.96 -3.48 -5.79
CA GLY A 39 8.13 -3.45 -7.25
C GLY A 39 6.82 -3.66 -8.01
N LEU A 40 5.68 -3.43 -7.36
CA LEU A 40 4.35 -3.65 -7.90
C LEU A 40 3.73 -2.34 -8.41
N PRO A 41 2.79 -2.41 -9.36
CA PRO A 41 2.13 -1.21 -9.89
C PRO A 41 1.41 -0.41 -8.80
N ALA A 42 1.65 0.91 -8.74
CA ALA A 42 0.94 1.81 -7.84
C ALA A 42 -0.59 1.77 -8.01
N ALA A 43 -1.07 1.47 -9.21
CA ALA A 43 -2.50 1.36 -9.50
C ALA A 43 -3.20 0.23 -8.74
N ASP A 44 -2.45 -0.73 -8.19
CA ASP A 44 -2.99 -1.82 -7.36
C ASP A 44 -3.05 -1.43 -5.86
N ALA A 45 -2.73 -0.18 -5.50
CA ALA A 45 -2.80 0.38 -4.14
C ALA A 45 -4.16 1.01 -3.77
N VAL A 46 -5.12 0.97 -4.70
CA VAL A 46 -6.45 1.60 -4.65
C VAL A 46 -7.51 0.51 -4.68
#